data_AF-A0A957CKB1-F1
#
_entry.id   AF-A0A957CKB1-F1
#
_cell.length_a   1.000
_cell.length_b   1.000
_cell.length_c   1.000
_cell.angle_alpha   90.00
_cell.angle_beta   90.00
_cell.angle_gamma   90.00
#
_symmetry.space_group_name_H-M   'P 1'
#
loop_
_entity.id
_entity.type
_entity.pdbx_description
1 polymer ?
#
loop_
_entity_poly.entity_id
_entity_poly.type
_entity_poly.pdbx_seq_one_letter_code
_entity_poly.pdbx_strand_id
1 'polypeptide(L)'
;FPQQLTVTNNFTLGRYGEIELSVNGRLYQPTNVVLPGTAANDLQDLNNRSRIQLDDGSNVQNPVPLPPYFNAEGTLRLGDTTDNLTAVMGYGFGVYELQPVGPVAFNTENPRTDAPDVGGSVQVASFNVLNYFTTIDDSGPICGPLADQGCRGADTADEFTRQHDKIVDAIVKMDADVVGLIEIENHATDDALQFLV
;
A
#
# COMPACT_ATOMS: atom_id res chain seq x y z
N PHE A 1 -16.35 -14.08 -16.28
CA PHE A 1 -15.26 -13.35 -16.94
C PHE A 1 -14.19 -14.36 -17.31
N PRO A 2 -14.15 -14.83 -18.57
CA PRO A 2 -13.27 -15.93 -19.00
C PRO A 2 -11.80 -15.50 -19.19
N GLN A 3 -11.54 -14.21 -19.34
CA GLN A 3 -10.18 -13.68 -19.39
C GLN A 3 -9.50 -13.76 -18.03
N GLN A 4 -8.17 -13.93 -18.04
CA GLN A 4 -7.34 -13.70 -16.87
C GLN A 4 -7.35 -12.22 -16.50
N LEU A 5 -7.43 -11.94 -15.21
CA LEU A 5 -7.35 -10.60 -14.64
C LEU A 5 -6.17 -10.49 -13.69
N THR A 6 -5.52 -9.34 -13.64
CA THR A 6 -4.33 -9.09 -12.81
C THR A 6 -4.64 -8.07 -11.73
N VAL A 7 -4.19 -8.31 -10.50
CA VAL A 7 -4.30 -7.34 -9.41
C VAL A 7 -3.43 -6.13 -9.72
N THR A 8 -4.07 -4.96 -9.88
CA THR A 8 -3.37 -3.72 -10.24
C THR A 8 -3.46 -2.64 -9.17
N ASN A 9 -4.34 -2.78 -8.18
CA ASN A 9 -4.42 -1.92 -7.01
C ASN A 9 -5.03 -2.69 -5.84
N ASN A 10 -4.49 -2.55 -4.63
CA ASN A 10 -5.03 -3.12 -3.41
C ASN A 10 -5.12 -2.10 -2.26
N PHE A 11 -5.03 -0.81 -2.57
CA PHE A 11 -5.00 0.27 -1.58
C PHE A 11 -6.27 0.32 -0.71
N THR A 12 -7.44 0.10 -1.30
CA THR A 12 -8.72 0.16 -0.59
C THR A 12 -9.14 -1.17 0.06
N LEU A 13 -8.37 -2.25 -0.10
CA LEU A 13 -8.72 -3.58 0.43
C LEU A 13 -8.95 -3.55 1.94
N GLY A 14 -8.04 -2.90 2.68
CA GLY A 14 -8.14 -2.80 4.13
C GLY A 14 -9.33 -1.98 4.63
N ARG A 15 -9.81 -1.03 3.81
CA ARG A 15 -10.84 -0.08 4.21
C ARG A 15 -12.23 -0.46 3.72
N TYR A 16 -12.34 -1.01 2.51
CA TYR A 16 -13.61 -1.24 1.83
C TYR A 16 -13.75 -2.68 1.29
N GLY A 17 -12.74 -3.55 1.47
CA GLY A 17 -12.80 -4.89 0.88
C GLY A 17 -12.58 -4.91 -0.64
N GLU A 18 -12.11 -3.80 -1.20
CA GLU A 18 -12.02 -3.56 -2.64
C GLU A 18 -10.59 -3.74 -3.18
N ILE A 19 -10.46 -4.27 -4.39
CA ILE A 19 -9.22 -4.23 -5.18
C ILE A 19 -9.54 -3.84 -6.62
N GLU A 20 -8.56 -3.32 -7.36
CA GLU A 20 -8.69 -3.15 -8.82
C GLU A 20 -7.99 -4.30 -9.54
N LEU A 21 -8.71 -4.86 -10.51
CA LEU A 21 -8.24 -5.86 -11.45
C LEU A 21 -8.08 -5.23 -12.84
N SER A 22 -7.10 -5.67 -13.61
CA SER A 22 -6.89 -5.21 -14.98
C SER A 22 -6.74 -6.35 -15.98
N VAL A 23 -7.02 -6.05 -17.24
CA VAL A 23 -6.65 -6.92 -18.37
C VAL A 23 -5.21 -6.63 -18.81
N ASN A 24 -4.54 -7.63 -19.39
CA ASN A 24 -3.20 -7.52 -19.96
C ASN A 24 -2.08 -7.16 -18.97
N GLY A 25 -2.21 -7.57 -17.70
CA GLY A 25 -1.18 -7.36 -16.69
C GLY A 25 -1.39 -6.12 -15.83
N ARG A 26 -0.40 -5.83 -14.96
CA ARG A 26 -0.42 -4.70 -14.04
C ARG A 26 -0.36 -3.36 -14.79
N LEU A 27 -1.20 -2.42 -14.38
CA LEU A 27 -1.17 -1.05 -14.87
C LEU A 27 -0.17 -0.22 -14.08
N TYR A 28 0.65 0.55 -14.78
CA TYR A 28 1.65 1.44 -14.19
C TYR A 28 1.16 2.89 -14.19
N GLN A 29 1.64 3.67 -13.22
CA GLN A 29 1.51 5.12 -13.29
C GLN A 29 2.14 5.61 -14.61
N PRO A 30 1.43 6.40 -15.44
CA PRO A 30 1.89 6.69 -16.80
C PRO A 30 3.29 7.30 -16.88
N THR A 31 3.61 8.22 -15.98
CA THR A 31 4.91 8.90 -15.95
C THR A 31 6.09 8.02 -15.54
N ASN A 32 5.84 6.77 -15.09
CA ASN A 32 6.89 5.78 -14.87
C ASN A 32 7.37 5.12 -16.17
N VAL A 33 6.58 5.20 -17.24
CA VAL A 33 6.85 4.46 -18.49
C VAL A 33 6.88 5.35 -19.73
N VAL A 34 6.23 6.52 -19.69
CA VAL A 34 6.26 7.52 -20.76
C VAL A 34 6.49 8.92 -20.21
N LEU A 35 6.97 9.84 -21.06
CA LEU A 35 7.20 11.22 -20.67
C LEU A 35 5.88 11.96 -20.35
N PRO A 36 5.89 12.95 -19.44
CA PRO A 36 4.73 13.80 -19.18
C PRO A 36 4.18 14.47 -20.45
N GLY A 37 2.86 14.61 -20.56
CA GLY A 37 2.17 15.21 -21.69
C GLY A 37 1.14 14.27 -22.32
N THR A 38 0.89 14.42 -23.62
CA THR A 38 -0.15 13.66 -24.34
C THR A 38 0.01 12.15 -24.18
N ALA A 39 1.23 11.62 -24.30
CA ALA A 39 1.48 10.18 -24.15
C ALA A 39 1.09 9.65 -22.77
N ALA A 40 1.35 10.40 -21.70
CA ALA A 40 0.95 10.03 -20.35
C ALA A 40 -0.58 10.07 -20.18
N ASN A 41 -1.25 11.06 -20.78
CA ASN A 41 -2.71 11.16 -20.74
C ASN A 41 -3.38 10.03 -21.52
N ASP A 42 -2.86 9.68 -22.70
CA ASP A 42 -3.38 8.58 -23.52
C ASP A 42 -3.22 7.23 -22.80
N LEU A 43 -2.09 7.02 -22.12
CA LEU A 43 -1.87 5.84 -21.30
C LEU A 43 -2.78 5.83 -20.05
N GLN A 44 -3.04 6.98 -19.43
CA GLN A 44 -3.99 7.06 -18.31
C GLN A 44 -5.42 6.69 -18.76
N ASP A 45 -5.84 7.19 -19.93
CA ASP A 45 -7.14 6.85 -20.53
C ASP A 45 -7.22 5.34 -20.83
N LEU A 46 -6.17 4.75 -21.39
CA LEU A 46 -6.09 3.31 -21.59
C LEU A 46 -6.16 2.53 -20.27
N ASN A 47 -5.41 2.94 -19.25
CA ASN A 47 -5.43 2.31 -17.93
C ASN A 47 -6.83 2.35 -17.31
N ASN A 48 -7.51 3.50 -17.37
CA ASN A 48 -8.86 3.66 -16.85
C ASN A 48 -9.86 2.71 -17.52
N ARG A 49 -9.73 2.45 -18.83
CA ARG A 49 -10.57 1.50 -19.57
C ARG A 49 -10.16 0.04 -19.40
N SER A 50 -8.98 -0.21 -18.87
CA SER A 50 -8.41 -1.56 -18.74
C SER A 50 -8.55 -2.15 -17.34
N ARG A 51 -9.20 -1.42 -16.41
CA ARG A 51 -9.41 -1.86 -15.02
C ARG A 51 -10.88 -1.99 -14.65
N ILE A 52 -11.15 -2.79 -13.63
CA ILE A 52 -12.45 -2.97 -13.01
C ILE A 52 -12.26 -3.26 -11.51
N GLN A 53 -13.18 -2.77 -10.67
CA GLN A 53 -13.14 -3.03 -9.23
C GLN A 53 -13.70 -4.41 -8.92
N LEU A 54 -13.02 -5.17 -8.07
CA LEU A 54 -13.55 -6.33 -7.37
C LEU A 54 -13.95 -5.88 -5.97
N ASP A 55 -15.20 -6.12 -5.60
CA ASP A 55 -15.84 -5.64 -4.39
C ASP A 55 -16.38 -6.82 -3.58
N ASP A 56 -16.24 -6.79 -2.25
CA ASP A 56 -16.69 -7.89 -1.39
C ASP A 56 -18.21 -7.88 -1.12
N GLY A 57 -18.93 -6.87 -1.62
CA GLY A 57 -20.37 -6.67 -1.47
C GLY A 57 -20.76 -6.07 -0.11
N SER A 58 -19.80 -5.67 0.72
CA SER A 58 -20.02 -5.12 2.06
C SER A 58 -19.94 -3.60 2.08
N ASN A 59 -20.88 -2.95 2.77
CA ASN A 59 -20.81 -1.50 3.03
C ASN A 59 -20.06 -1.17 4.33
N VAL A 60 -19.44 -2.16 4.98
CA VAL A 60 -18.72 -1.98 6.26
C VAL A 60 -17.32 -1.43 5.99
N GLN A 61 -17.00 -0.29 6.59
CA GLN A 61 -15.62 0.22 6.57
C GLN A 61 -14.75 -0.54 7.58
N ASN A 62 -13.50 -0.80 7.17
CA ASN A 62 -12.50 -1.56 7.90
C ASN A 62 -13.01 -2.96 8.28
N PRO A 63 -13.44 -3.79 7.31
CA PRO A 63 -14.05 -5.07 7.60
C PRO A 63 -13.06 -6.02 8.30
N VAL A 64 -13.55 -6.72 9.33
CA VAL A 64 -12.79 -7.77 10.03
C VAL A 64 -13.66 -9.03 10.11
N PRO A 65 -13.23 -10.18 9.54
CA PRO A 65 -12.00 -10.35 8.76
C PRO A 65 -12.09 -9.64 7.39
N LEU A 66 -10.92 -9.36 6.80
CA LEU A 66 -10.83 -8.92 5.40
C LEU A 66 -11.31 -10.02 4.45
N PRO A 67 -11.77 -9.68 3.24
CA PRO A 67 -12.07 -10.67 2.20
C PRO A 67 -10.89 -11.63 1.97
N PRO A 68 -11.13 -12.93 1.77
CA PRO A 68 -10.09 -13.95 1.76
C PRO A 68 -9.33 -14.00 0.42
N TYR A 69 -8.80 -12.86 -0.03
CA TYR A 69 -8.05 -12.73 -1.28
C TYR A 69 -6.55 -13.02 -1.12
N PHE A 70 -6.13 -13.46 0.06
CA PHE A 70 -4.73 -13.65 0.41
C PHE A 70 -4.23 -15.07 0.10
N ASN A 71 -2.95 -15.18 -0.25
CA ASN A 71 -2.26 -16.45 -0.35
C ASN A 71 -2.01 -17.08 1.03
N ALA A 72 -1.35 -18.24 1.07
CA ALA A 72 -1.08 -18.98 2.31
C ALA A 72 -0.21 -18.18 3.31
N GLU A 73 0.58 -17.22 2.84
CA GLU A 73 1.39 -16.31 3.64
C GLU A 73 0.64 -15.02 4.05
N GLY A 74 -0.66 -14.93 3.78
CA GLY A 74 -1.48 -13.76 4.14
C GLY A 74 -1.21 -12.53 3.27
N THR A 75 -0.72 -12.71 2.05
CA THR A 75 -0.37 -11.62 1.12
C THR A 75 -1.20 -11.69 -0.17
N LEU A 76 -1.54 -10.51 -0.71
CA LEU A 76 -2.01 -10.33 -2.09
C LEU A 76 -1.09 -9.30 -2.77
N ARG A 77 -0.41 -9.69 -3.85
CA ARG A 77 0.55 -8.81 -4.52
C ARG A 77 -0.03 -8.23 -5.79
N LEU A 78 0.36 -6.99 -6.08
CA LEU A 78 0.19 -6.43 -7.42
C LEU A 78 0.90 -7.34 -8.43
N GLY A 79 0.22 -7.73 -9.49
CA GLY A 79 0.72 -8.69 -10.48
C GLY A 79 0.21 -10.12 -10.28
N ASP A 80 -0.34 -10.48 -9.11
CA ASP A 80 -1.05 -11.75 -8.95
C ASP A 80 -2.29 -11.78 -9.85
N THR A 81 -2.76 -12.97 -10.21
CA THR A 81 -3.83 -13.12 -11.21
C THR A 81 -5.00 -13.93 -10.70
N THR A 82 -6.18 -13.72 -11.28
CA THR A 82 -7.35 -14.59 -11.11
C THR A 82 -7.93 -14.95 -12.46
N ASP A 83 -8.40 -16.19 -12.59
CA ASP A 83 -8.95 -16.74 -13.82
C ASP A 83 -10.42 -17.11 -13.63
N ASN A 84 -11.20 -17.06 -14.72
CA ASN A 84 -12.59 -17.52 -14.74
C ASN A 84 -13.49 -16.90 -13.64
N LEU A 85 -13.21 -15.64 -13.26
CA LEU A 85 -13.97 -14.94 -12.24
C LEU A 85 -15.46 -14.95 -12.58
N THR A 86 -16.29 -15.40 -11.64
CA THR A 86 -17.75 -15.35 -11.76
C THR A 86 -18.28 -14.35 -10.74
N ALA A 87 -18.91 -13.29 -11.24
CA ALA A 87 -19.34 -12.17 -10.43
C ALA A 87 -20.57 -11.50 -11.08
N VAL A 88 -21.35 -10.81 -10.26
CA VAL A 88 -22.39 -9.89 -10.72
C VAL A 88 -21.74 -8.52 -10.96
N MET A 89 -22.02 -7.91 -12.10
CA MET A 89 -21.56 -6.56 -12.39
C MET A 89 -22.55 -5.54 -11.82
N GLY A 90 -22.03 -4.60 -11.03
CA GLY A 90 -22.74 -3.46 -10.47
C GLY A 90 -22.17 -2.13 -10.96
N TYR A 91 -22.87 -1.05 -10.62
CA TYR A 91 -22.37 0.31 -10.76
C TYR A 91 -22.70 1.07 -9.48
N GLY A 92 -21.66 1.45 -8.74
CA GLY A 92 -21.72 2.09 -7.43
C GLY A 92 -20.63 3.16 -7.36
N PHE A 93 -20.84 4.20 -6.54
CA PHE A 93 -19.82 5.22 -6.24
C PHE A 93 -19.07 5.85 -7.44
N GLY A 94 -19.66 5.81 -8.64
CA GLY A 94 -19.06 6.32 -9.87
C GLY A 94 -18.17 5.33 -10.64
N VAL A 95 -18.16 4.05 -10.28
CA VAL A 95 -17.33 2.99 -10.87
C VAL A 95 -18.15 1.74 -11.19
N TYR A 96 -17.66 0.93 -12.14
CA TYR A 96 -18.17 -0.42 -12.38
C TYR A 96 -17.46 -1.41 -11.47
N GLU A 97 -18.24 -2.26 -10.81
CA GLU A 97 -17.78 -3.17 -9.76
C GLU A 97 -18.19 -4.60 -10.10
N LEU A 98 -17.37 -5.57 -9.67
CA LEU A 98 -17.66 -7.00 -9.73
C LEU A 98 -17.82 -7.52 -8.31
N GLN A 99 -19.01 -8.03 -8.00
CA GLN A 99 -19.30 -8.70 -6.73
C GLN A 99 -19.27 -10.21 -6.95
N PRO A 100 -18.28 -10.94 -6.39
CA PRO A 100 -18.15 -12.38 -6.57
C PRO A 100 -19.40 -13.13 -6.11
N VAL A 101 -19.81 -14.16 -6.86
CA VAL A 101 -20.89 -15.07 -6.44
C VAL A 101 -20.38 -16.29 -5.66
N GLY A 102 -19.09 -16.30 -5.33
CA GLY A 102 -18.39 -17.38 -4.64
C GLY A 102 -16.94 -16.99 -4.33
N PRO A 103 -16.13 -17.91 -3.78
CA PRO A 103 -14.74 -17.65 -3.46
C PRO A 103 -13.93 -17.22 -4.69
N VAL A 104 -13.02 -16.26 -4.51
CA VAL A 104 -12.08 -15.81 -5.53
C VAL A 104 -10.69 -16.34 -5.16
N ALA A 105 -10.09 -17.13 -6.04
CA ALA A 105 -8.74 -17.62 -5.88
C ALA A 105 -7.78 -16.76 -6.71
N PHE A 106 -6.61 -16.46 -6.12
CA PHE A 106 -5.52 -15.78 -6.79
C PHE A 106 -4.33 -16.72 -6.97
N ASN A 107 -3.74 -16.70 -8.16
CA ASN A 107 -2.47 -17.32 -8.46
C ASN A 107 -1.35 -16.34 -8.10
N THR A 108 -0.35 -16.81 -7.34
CA THR A 108 0.83 -16.01 -7.01
C THR A 108 1.78 -15.98 -8.21
N GLU A 109 1.72 -14.91 -8.99
CA GLU A 109 2.53 -14.71 -10.20
C GLU A 109 3.68 -13.72 -9.98
N ASN A 110 3.64 -12.94 -8.90
CA ASN A 110 4.67 -11.98 -8.56
C ASN A 110 5.28 -12.24 -7.17
N PRO A 111 5.93 -13.41 -6.95
CA PRO A 111 6.55 -13.71 -5.67
C PRO A 111 7.62 -12.67 -5.32
N ARG A 112 7.81 -12.42 -4.02
CA ARG A 112 8.93 -11.58 -3.56
C ARG A 112 10.23 -12.28 -3.96
N THR A 113 11.07 -11.59 -4.72
CA THR A 113 12.43 -12.04 -5.00
C THR A 113 13.31 -11.85 -3.77
N ASP A 114 14.37 -12.66 -3.68
CA ASP A 114 15.43 -12.43 -2.70
C ASP A 114 16.11 -11.08 -2.92
N ALA A 115 16.85 -10.61 -1.90
CA ALA A 115 17.64 -9.40 -2.00
C ALA A 115 18.71 -9.56 -3.11
N PRO A 116 18.90 -8.56 -4.00
CA PRO A 116 19.88 -8.65 -5.06
C PRO A 116 21.31 -8.51 -4.53
N ASP A 117 22.26 -9.28 -5.08
CA ASP A 117 23.68 -9.04 -4.87
C ASP A 117 24.16 -7.93 -5.83
N VAL A 118 24.48 -6.77 -5.26
CA VAL A 118 24.97 -5.59 -5.99
C VAL A 118 26.48 -5.36 -5.81
N GLY A 119 27.16 -6.23 -5.06
CA GLY A 119 28.56 -6.05 -4.65
C GLY A 119 28.80 -4.82 -3.76
N GLY A 120 30.04 -4.35 -3.72
CA GLY A 120 30.47 -3.22 -2.88
C GLY A 120 30.88 -3.63 -1.47
N SER A 121 31.35 -2.66 -0.69
CA SER A 121 31.80 -2.85 0.71
C SER A 121 31.05 -1.97 1.71
N VAL A 122 30.08 -1.17 1.23
CA VAL A 122 29.25 -0.28 2.03
C VAL A 122 27.84 -0.30 1.44
N GLN A 123 26.85 -0.54 2.29
CA GLN A 123 25.43 -0.47 1.97
C GLN A 123 24.82 0.79 2.58
N VAL A 124 24.21 1.62 1.74
CA VAL A 124 23.55 2.86 2.15
C VAL A 124 22.08 2.79 1.77
N ALA A 125 21.19 2.97 2.73
CA ALA A 125 19.75 3.01 2.53
C ALA A 125 19.17 4.40 2.81
N SER A 126 18.08 4.73 2.12
CA SER A 126 17.22 5.87 2.46
C SER A 126 15.81 5.34 2.67
N PHE A 127 15.19 5.69 3.78
CA PHE A 127 13.87 5.17 4.16
C PHE A 127 12.98 6.30 4.68
N ASN A 128 11.94 6.63 3.90
CA ASN A 128 10.84 7.45 4.39
C ASN A 128 9.91 6.57 5.23
N VAL A 129 9.77 6.90 6.51
CA VAL A 129 9.05 6.10 7.51
C VAL A 129 7.59 6.55 7.73
N LEU A 130 7.09 7.46 6.88
CA LEU A 130 5.71 7.91 6.81
C LEU A 130 5.18 8.49 8.13
N ASN A 131 5.63 9.70 8.48
CA ASN A 131 5.37 10.39 9.75
C ASN A 131 5.56 9.48 10.98
N TYR A 132 6.79 8.99 11.21
CA TYR A 132 7.13 8.28 12.45
C TYR A 132 7.27 9.30 13.59
N PHE A 133 6.11 9.66 14.13
CA PHE A 133 5.94 10.74 15.09
C PHE A 133 5.50 10.14 16.41
N THR A 134 6.20 10.49 17.49
CA THR A 134 5.99 9.99 18.84
C THR A 134 4.90 10.77 19.58
N THR A 135 4.57 11.98 19.10
CA THR A 135 3.39 12.72 19.56
C THR A 135 2.13 12.19 18.86
N ILE A 136 1.19 11.65 19.65
CA ILE A 136 -0.08 11.11 19.14
C ILE A 136 -0.94 12.21 18.51
N ASP A 137 -1.54 11.92 17.36
CA ASP A 137 -2.30 12.89 16.54
C ASP A 137 -3.44 13.58 17.33
N ASP A 138 -4.05 12.87 18.28
CA ASP A 138 -5.12 13.37 19.16
C ASP A 138 -4.63 14.26 20.34
N SER A 139 -3.38 14.69 20.33
CA SER A 139 -2.80 15.53 21.41
C SER A 139 -3.18 17.03 21.31
N GLY A 140 -4.00 17.40 20.33
CA GLY A 140 -4.38 18.78 20.03
C GLY A 140 -3.32 19.54 19.23
N PRO A 141 -3.50 20.85 19.03
CA PRO A 141 -2.64 21.65 18.14
C PRO A 141 -1.34 22.06 18.83
N ILE A 142 -0.55 21.09 19.31
CA ILE A 142 0.72 21.33 20.04
C ILE A 142 1.96 21.10 19.16
N CYS A 143 1.75 20.63 17.94
CA CYS A 143 2.80 20.28 17.01
C CYS A 143 3.19 21.48 16.13
N GLY A 144 4.30 21.33 15.38
CA GLY A 144 4.86 22.37 14.53
C GLY A 144 5.73 23.38 15.28
N PRO A 145 6.46 24.26 14.55
CA PRO A 145 7.46 25.14 15.15
C PRO A 145 6.89 26.20 16.11
N LEU A 146 5.60 26.52 16.00
CA LEU A 146 4.90 27.47 16.86
C LEU A 146 3.99 26.79 17.90
N ALA A 147 3.96 25.46 17.94
CA ALA A 147 3.06 24.67 18.79
C ALA A 147 1.58 25.07 18.65
N ASP A 148 1.13 25.21 17.40
CA ASP A 148 -0.23 25.62 17.02
C ASP A 148 -0.84 24.77 15.89
N GLN A 149 -0.17 23.67 15.52
CA GLN A 149 -0.61 22.76 14.45
C GLN A 149 -1.07 21.44 15.04
N GLY A 150 -2.08 20.84 14.41
CA GLY A 150 -2.45 19.44 14.68
C GLY A 150 -1.25 18.52 14.51
N CYS A 151 -1.20 17.50 15.34
CA CYS A 151 -0.16 16.49 15.25
C CYS A 151 -0.40 15.58 14.04
N ARG A 152 0.52 14.67 13.76
CA ARG A 152 0.45 13.71 12.64
C ARG A 152 1.09 12.41 13.09
N GLY A 153 0.78 11.32 12.41
CA GLY A 153 1.39 10.02 12.68
C GLY A 153 0.32 9.06 13.16
N ALA A 154 0.57 8.38 14.28
CA ALA A 154 -0.38 7.46 14.87
C ALA A 154 -1.51 8.20 15.62
N ASP A 155 -2.75 7.74 15.45
CA ASP A 155 -3.91 8.29 16.17
C ASP A 155 -3.97 7.73 17.61
N THR A 156 -3.27 6.63 17.88
CA THR A 156 -3.23 5.96 19.19
C THR A 156 -1.86 5.37 19.52
N ALA A 157 -1.61 5.12 20.81
CA ALA A 157 -0.38 4.44 21.26
C ALA A 157 -0.23 3.02 20.68
N ASP A 158 -1.34 2.31 20.45
CA ASP A 158 -1.34 0.98 19.82
C ASP A 158 -0.94 1.08 18.34
N GLU A 159 -1.40 2.10 17.63
CA GLU A 159 -0.96 2.40 16.26
C GLU A 159 0.50 2.78 16.19
N PHE A 160 0.97 3.60 17.13
CA PHE A 160 2.38 3.96 17.22
C PHE A 160 3.24 2.71 17.44
N THR A 161 2.87 1.84 18.37
CA THR A 161 3.59 0.58 18.63
C THR A 161 3.64 -0.29 17.37
N ARG A 162 2.51 -0.45 16.68
CA ARG A 162 2.45 -1.20 15.42
C ARG A 162 3.30 -0.58 14.31
N GLN A 163 3.36 0.74 14.21
CA GLN A 163 4.19 1.46 13.25
C GLN A 163 5.68 1.28 13.60
N HIS A 164 6.03 1.47 14.87
CA HIS A 164 7.38 1.30 15.42
C HIS A 164 7.93 -0.09 15.16
N ASP A 165 7.21 -1.14 15.57
CA ASP A 165 7.66 -2.53 15.42
C ASP A 165 7.93 -2.86 13.94
N LYS A 166 7.06 -2.38 13.04
CA LYS A 166 7.20 -2.60 11.59
C LYS A 166 8.40 -1.86 11.01
N ILE A 167 8.66 -0.63 11.44
CA ILE A 167 9.79 0.17 10.96
C ILE A 167 11.11 -0.41 11.48
N VAL A 168 11.19 -0.76 12.77
CA VAL A 168 12.39 -1.38 13.35
C VAL A 168 12.70 -2.71 12.68
N ASP A 169 11.70 -3.58 12.51
CA ASP A 169 11.88 -4.86 11.80
C ASP A 169 12.39 -4.63 10.35
N ALA A 170 11.88 -3.61 9.67
CA ALA A 170 12.36 -3.26 8.32
C ALA A 170 13.81 -2.74 8.32
N ILE A 171 14.19 -1.88 9.26
CA ILE A 171 15.55 -1.35 9.40
C ILE A 171 16.53 -2.48 9.68
N VAL A 172 16.22 -3.36 10.64
CA VAL A 172 17.05 -4.52 10.98
C VAL A 172 17.21 -5.47 9.80
N LYS A 173 16.13 -5.76 9.06
CA LYS A 173 16.18 -6.65 7.88
C LYS A 173 16.89 -6.05 6.68
N MET A 174 16.94 -4.72 6.55
CA MET A 174 17.69 -4.06 5.48
C MET A 174 19.20 -4.23 5.66
N ASP A 175 19.67 -4.34 6.92
CA ASP A 175 21.08 -4.59 7.27
C ASP A 175 22.08 -3.63 6.59
N ALA A 176 21.69 -2.37 6.42
CA ALA A 176 22.55 -1.36 5.79
C ALA A 176 23.52 -0.74 6.79
N ASP A 177 24.76 -0.48 6.37
CA ASP A 177 25.79 0.19 7.18
C ASP A 177 25.42 1.63 7.56
N VAL A 178 24.66 2.31 6.67
CA VAL A 178 24.18 3.68 6.88
C VAL A 178 22.73 3.78 6.43
N VAL A 179 21.86 4.33 7.28
CA VAL A 179 20.45 4.56 6.97
C VAL A 179 20.12 6.04 7.12
N GLY A 180 19.64 6.68 6.05
CA GLY A 180 19.02 7.99 6.08
C GLY A 180 17.51 7.87 6.27
N LEU A 181 16.96 8.44 7.35
CA LEU A 181 15.53 8.41 7.64
C LEU A 181 14.86 9.73 7.23
N ILE A 182 13.65 9.65 6.69
CA ILE A 182 12.81 10.80 6.30
C ILE A 182 11.46 10.67 7.00
N GLU A 183 10.89 11.80 7.40
CA GLU A 183 9.64 11.87 8.18
C GLU A 183 9.75 11.32 9.61
N ILE A 184 10.88 11.59 10.26
CA ILE A 184 11.04 11.48 11.71
C ILE A 184 10.52 12.77 12.36
N GLU A 185 9.78 12.65 13.46
CA GLU A 185 9.34 13.83 14.21
C GLU A 185 10.54 14.61 14.76
N ASN A 186 10.49 15.93 14.58
CA ASN A 186 11.50 16.83 15.09
C ASN A 186 11.24 17.13 16.58
N HIS A 187 11.95 16.44 17.48
CA HIS A 187 11.96 16.73 18.90
C HIS A 187 13.19 17.54 19.29
N ALA A 188 13.06 18.44 20.27
CA ALA A 188 14.22 19.16 20.84
C ALA A 188 15.24 18.23 21.53
N THR A 189 14.82 17.01 21.87
CA THR A 189 15.58 15.96 22.58
C THR A 189 15.99 14.80 21.67
N ASP A 190 15.62 14.84 20.38
CA ASP A 190 15.77 13.72 19.43
C ASP A 190 15.08 12.42 19.88
N ASP A 191 14.06 12.48 20.74
CA ASP A 191 13.39 11.29 21.32
C ASP A 191 12.91 10.32 20.24
N ALA A 192 12.34 10.82 19.13
CA ALA A 192 11.89 9.99 18.01
C ALA A 192 13.01 9.13 17.39
N LEU A 193 14.26 9.62 17.37
CA LEU A 193 15.40 8.80 16.94
C LEU A 193 15.80 7.82 18.04
N GLN A 194 15.78 8.22 19.31
CA GLN A 194 16.13 7.33 20.42
C GLN A 194 15.21 6.12 20.52
N PHE A 195 13.94 6.24 20.12
CA PHE A 195 13.05 5.09 20.06
C PHE A 195 13.47 4.05 19.00
N LEU A 196 14.21 4.44 17.96
CA LEU A 196 14.59 3.56 16.85
C LEU A 196 15.93 2.82 17.04
N VAL A 197 16.75 3.20 18.04
CA VAL A 197 18.08 2.62 18.32
C VAL A 197 18.19 1.91 19.65
#